data_AF-A0A381TQV5-F1
#
_entry.id   AF-A0A381TQV5-F1
#
_cell.length_a   1.000
_cell.length_b   1.000
_cell.length_c   1.000
_cell.angle_alpha   90.00
_cell.angle_beta   90.00
_cell.angle_gamma   90.00
#
_symmetry.space_group_name_H-M   'P 1'
#
loop_
_entity.id
_entity.type
_entity.pdbx_description
1 polymer ?
#
loop_
_entity_poly.entity_id
_entity_poly.type
_entity_poly.pdbx_seq_one_letter_code
_entity_poly.pdbx_strand_id
1 'polypeptide(L)'
;MPLGKVGNSIRDSLVGTISVASDVVQATIGVTKDSTVNTLKGARDVVQEATSLVGDTITGAVQAANETGTGIASTAKGAVIGTVRGVGEVTTVTTGVLSETIRSAIKGTSEVGGDIG
;
A
#
# COMPACT_ATOMS: atom_id res chain seq x y z
N MET A 1 -8.75 7.72 -13.02
CA MET A 1 -8.07 8.94 -12.54
C MET A 1 -6.58 8.80 -12.83
N PRO A 2 -5.89 9.84 -13.34
CA PRO A 2 -4.44 9.78 -13.50
C PRO A 2 -3.79 9.66 -12.12
N LEU A 3 -2.77 8.80 -12.01
CA LEU A 3 -2.00 8.63 -10.78
C LEU A 3 -1.22 9.92 -10.47
N GLY A 4 -1.18 10.32 -9.20
CA GLY A 4 -0.17 11.26 -8.73
C GLY A 4 1.26 10.72 -8.93
N LYS A 5 2.29 11.57 -8.83
CA LYS A 5 3.70 11.14 -8.98
C LYS A 5 4.07 9.98 -8.05
N VAL A 6 3.48 9.95 -6.85
CA VAL A 6 3.66 8.88 -5.87
C VAL A 6 2.98 7.59 -6.34
N GLY A 7 1.73 7.67 -6.78
CA GLY A 7 1.00 6.50 -7.29
C GLY A 7 1.69 5.85 -8.50
N ASN A 8 2.27 6.64 -9.41
CA ASN A 8 3.02 6.12 -10.55
C ASN A 8 4.33 5.45 -10.12
N SER A 9 5.07 6.06 -9.19
CA SER A 9 6.31 5.49 -8.66
C SER A 9 6.07 4.18 -7.90
N ILE A 10 4.98 4.12 -7.13
CA ILE A 10 4.55 2.90 -6.44
C ILE A 10 4.16 1.83 -7.45
N ARG A 11 3.37 2.17 -8.48
CA ARG A 11 3.01 1.24 -9.55
C ARG A 11 4.25 0.63 -10.21
N ASP A 12 5.18 1.45 -10.70
CA ASP A 12 6.38 0.96 -11.39
C ASP A 12 7.25 0.07 -10.48
N SER A 13 7.42 0.48 -9.22
CA SER A 13 8.17 -0.29 -8.23
C SER A 13 7.47 -1.62 -7.91
N LEU A 14 6.15 -1.62 -7.81
CA LEU A 14 5.34 -2.80 -7.56
C LEU A 14 5.36 -3.74 -8.76
N VAL A 15 5.16 -3.27 -9.99
CA VAL A 15 5.27 -4.12 -11.19
C VAL A 15 6.63 -4.79 -11.22
N GLY A 16 7.70 -4.03 -11.01
CA GLY A 16 9.06 -4.57 -10.96
C GLY A 16 9.27 -5.61 -9.87
N THR A 17 8.82 -5.36 -8.64
CA THR A 17 9.02 -6.31 -7.51
C THR A 17 8.07 -7.49 -7.54
N ILE A 18 6.79 -7.27 -7.83
CA ILE A 18 5.75 -8.31 -7.90
C ILE A 18 6.06 -9.32 -9.01
N SER A 19 6.59 -8.86 -10.15
CA SER A 19 6.96 -9.74 -11.27
C SER A 19 8.01 -10.79 -10.91
N VAL A 20 8.87 -10.50 -9.93
CA VAL A 20 9.97 -11.39 -9.50
C VAL A 20 9.78 -11.93 -8.08
N ALA A 21 8.79 -11.43 -7.35
CA ALA A 21 8.52 -11.84 -5.97
C ALA A 21 7.64 -13.09 -5.93
N SER A 22 8.05 -14.09 -5.15
CA SER A 22 7.21 -15.25 -4.86
C SER A 22 6.04 -14.92 -3.91
N ASP A 23 6.17 -13.86 -3.11
CA ASP A 23 5.10 -13.36 -2.22
C ASP A 23 4.74 -11.91 -2.57
N VAL A 24 3.68 -11.77 -3.36
CA VAL A 24 3.14 -10.49 -3.84
C VAL A 24 2.72 -9.59 -2.68
N VAL A 25 2.15 -10.17 -1.62
CA VAL A 25 1.65 -9.40 -0.48
C VAL A 25 2.84 -8.78 0.25
N GLN A 26 3.86 -9.57 0.58
CA GLN A 26 5.06 -9.07 1.26
C GLN A 26 5.84 -8.06 0.41
N ALA A 27 6.00 -8.33 -0.89
CA ALA A 27 6.64 -7.38 -1.80
C ALA A 27 5.93 -6.03 -1.80
N THR A 28 4.59 -6.06 -1.87
CA THR A 28 3.79 -4.84 -1.86
C THR A 28 3.89 -4.10 -0.54
N ILE A 29 3.85 -4.82 0.59
CA ILE A 29 4.04 -4.23 1.92
C ILE A 29 5.37 -3.49 1.97
N GLY A 30 6.46 -4.09 1.50
CA GLY A 30 7.79 -3.48 1.49
C GLY A 30 7.83 -2.18 0.69
N VAL A 31 7.46 -2.24 -0.59
CA VAL A 31 7.48 -1.08 -1.49
C VAL A 31 6.64 0.06 -0.95
N THR A 32 5.41 -0.23 -0.56
CA THR A 32 4.51 0.81 -0.08
C THR A 32 5.00 1.38 1.25
N LYS A 33 5.47 0.55 2.17
CA LYS A 33 5.99 1.00 3.46
C LYS A 33 7.18 1.93 3.26
N ASP A 34 8.15 1.52 2.45
CA ASP A 34 9.33 2.32 2.16
C ASP A 34 8.97 3.63 1.47
N SER A 35 8.07 3.58 0.47
CA SER A 35 7.56 4.79 -0.18
C SER A 35 6.87 5.72 0.81
N THR A 36 6.06 5.16 1.71
CA THR A 36 5.33 5.93 2.72
C THR A 36 6.28 6.57 3.71
N VAL A 37 7.23 5.80 4.25
CA VAL A 37 8.25 6.31 5.17
C VAL A 37 9.07 7.40 4.50
N ASN A 38 9.50 7.20 3.26
CA ASN A 38 10.34 8.16 2.55
C ASN A 38 9.58 9.47 2.25
N THR A 39 8.32 9.39 1.82
CA THR A 39 7.49 10.58 1.60
C THR A 39 7.19 11.31 2.90
N LEU A 40 6.81 10.59 3.96
CA LEU A 40 6.47 11.19 5.25
C LEU A 40 7.68 11.78 5.97
N LYS A 41 8.87 11.18 5.85
CA LYS A 41 10.13 11.75 6.38
C LYS A 41 10.49 13.08 5.74
N GLY A 42 10.08 13.33 4.51
CA GLY A 42 10.25 14.60 3.80
C GLY A 42 9.09 15.58 3.96
N ALA A 43 7.94 15.13 4.47
CA ALA A 43 6.73 15.94 4.57
C ALA A 43 6.74 16.81 5.83
N ARG A 44 6.33 18.08 5.68
CA ARG A 44 6.10 18.98 6.82
C ARG A 44 4.79 18.68 7.56
N ASP A 45 3.80 18.16 6.85
CA ASP A 45 2.49 17.78 7.40
C ASP A 45 2.21 16.30 7.12
N VAL A 46 2.65 15.45 8.04
CA VAL A 46 2.63 13.99 7.94
C VAL A 46 1.20 13.44 7.82
N VAL A 47 0.23 14.12 8.44
CA VAL A 47 -1.18 13.65 8.48
C VAL A 47 -1.87 13.89 7.14
N GLN A 48 -1.68 15.08 6.57
CA GLN A 48 -2.27 15.44 5.29
C GLN A 48 -1.67 14.58 4.17
N GLU A 49 -0.35 14.38 4.21
CA GLU A 49 0.36 13.57 3.23
C GLU A 49 -0.05 12.10 3.30
N ALA A 50 -0.20 11.53 4.51
CA ALA A 50 -0.61 10.14 4.69
C ALA A 50 -1.96 9.82 4.00
N THR A 51 -2.92 10.74 4.08
CA THR A 51 -4.26 10.54 3.49
C THR A 51 -4.19 10.50 1.96
N SER A 52 -3.46 11.44 1.35
CA SER A 52 -3.21 11.45 -0.09
C SER A 52 -2.41 10.20 -0.53
N LEU A 53 -1.44 9.79 0.29
CA LEU A 53 -0.59 8.64 -0.01
C LEU A 53 -1.35 7.33 -0.03
N VAL A 54 -2.32 7.14 0.86
CA VAL A 54 -3.16 5.93 0.89
C VAL A 54 -3.92 5.79 -0.43
N GLY A 55 -4.55 6.86 -0.92
CA GLY A 55 -5.28 6.84 -2.19
C GLY A 55 -4.37 6.57 -3.39
N ASP A 56 -3.23 7.25 -3.45
CA ASP A 56 -2.23 7.07 -4.52
C ASP A 56 -1.63 5.65 -4.50
N THR A 57 -1.33 5.14 -3.32
CA THR A 57 -0.79 3.79 -3.15
C THR A 57 -1.80 2.75 -3.59
N ILE A 58 -3.04 2.80 -3.11
CA ILE A 58 -4.06 1.80 -3.46
C ILE A 58 -4.27 1.81 -4.98
N THR A 59 -4.34 3.00 -5.59
CA THR A 59 -4.51 3.12 -7.04
C THR A 59 -3.30 2.56 -7.80
N GLY A 60 -2.08 2.86 -7.35
CA GLY A 60 -0.84 2.33 -7.95
C GLY A 60 -0.71 0.82 -7.79
N ALA A 61 -1.09 0.30 -6.63
CA ALA A 61 -1.11 -1.13 -6.31
C ALA A 61 -2.13 -1.91 -7.14
N VAL A 62 -3.34 -1.38 -7.30
CA VAL A 62 -4.37 -1.98 -8.16
C VAL A 62 -3.93 -2.00 -9.62
N GLN A 63 -3.28 -0.93 -10.12
CA GLN A 63 -2.76 -0.92 -11.48
C GLN A 63 -1.59 -1.90 -11.66
N ALA A 64 -0.65 -1.94 -10.71
CA ALA A 64 0.45 -2.91 -10.75
C ALA A 64 -0.05 -4.36 -10.73
N ALA A 65 -1.09 -4.64 -9.94
CA ALA A 65 -1.72 -5.95 -9.91
C ALA A 65 -2.38 -6.32 -11.23
N ASN A 66 -3.10 -5.38 -11.86
CA ASN A 66 -3.70 -5.56 -13.18
C ASN A 66 -2.64 -5.83 -14.25
N GLU A 67 -1.51 -5.12 -14.23
CA GLU A 67 -0.44 -5.31 -15.21
C GLU A 67 0.34 -6.61 -15.03
N THR A 68 0.55 -7.01 -13.77
CA THR A 68 1.32 -8.22 -13.47
C THR A 68 0.45 -9.47 -13.48
N GLY A 69 -0.88 -9.32 -13.67
CA GLY A 69 -1.86 -10.41 -13.61
C GLY A 69 -1.99 -11.06 -12.23
N THR A 70 -1.40 -10.44 -11.20
CA THR A 70 -1.42 -10.93 -9.83
C THR A 70 -2.68 -10.47 -9.11
N GLY A 71 -3.19 -11.30 -8.20
CA GLY A 71 -4.45 -11.04 -7.50
C GLY A 71 -4.54 -9.62 -6.92
N ILE A 72 -5.44 -8.81 -7.49
CA ILE A 72 -5.68 -7.41 -7.10
C ILE A 72 -5.94 -7.29 -5.60
N ALA A 73 -6.66 -8.25 -5.02
CA ALA A 73 -6.92 -8.31 -3.58
C ALA A 73 -5.65 -8.45 -2.73
N SER A 74 -4.69 -9.27 -3.17
CA SER A 74 -3.42 -9.49 -2.48
C SER A 74 -2.55 -8.24 -2.52
N THR A 75 -2.47 -7.60 -3.68
CA THR A 75 -1.70 -6.36 -3.87
C THR A 75 -2.36 -5.19 -3.13
N ALA A 76 -3.67 -5.01 -3.23
CA ALA A 76 -4.39 -3.98 -2.47
C ALA A 76 -4.23 -4.18 -0.95
N LYS A 77 -4.29 -5.43 -0.47
CA LYS A 77 -4.02 -5.78 0.94
C LYS A 77 -2.60 -5.39 1.34
N GLY A 78 -1.60 -5.79 0.55
CA GLY A 78 -0.21 -5.48 0.83
C GLY A 78 0.06 -3.97 0.85
N ALA A 79 -0.58 -3.23 -0.06
CA ALA A 79 -0.50 -1.79 -0.13
C ALA A 79 -1.05 -1.12 1.13
N VAL A 80 -2.29 -1.44 1.54
CA VAL A 80 -2.87 -0.85 2.75
C VAL A 80 -2.02 -1.16 3.99
N ILE A 81 -1.57 -2.42 4.14
CA ILE A 81 -0.71 -2.83 5.26
C ILE A 81 0.63 -2.07 5.23
N GLY A 82 1.24 -1.95 4.05
CA GLY A 82 2.48 -1.23 3.85
C GLY A 82 2.34 0.25 4.21
N THR A 83 1.27 0.91 3.76
CA THR A 83 1.05 2.33 4.03
C THR A 83 0.83 2.56 5.52
N VAL A 84 -0.04 1.76 6.15
CA VAL A 84 -0.32 1.87 7.59
C VAL A 84 0.94 1.62 8.42
N ARG A 85 1.76 0.63 8.04
CA ARG A 85 3.05 0.38 8.67
C ARG A 85 4.02 1.55 8.49
N GLY A 86 4.08 2.12 7.29
CA GLY A 86 4.97 3.24 7.01
C GLY A 86 4.55 4.50 7.75
N VAL A 87 3.25 4.77 7.82
CA VAL A 87 2.69 5.86 8.65
C VAL A 87 3.05 5.63 10.11
N GLY A 88 2.83 4.44 10.65
CA GLY A 88 3.14 4.12 12.06
C GLY A 88 4.63 4.07 12.39
N GLU A 89 5.52 4.06 11.39
CA GLU A 89 6.96 4.19 11.61
C GLU A 89 7.41 5.65 11.64
N VAL A 90 6.74 6.54 10.89
CA VAL A 90 7.04 7.99 10.89
C VAL A 90 6.26 8.75 11.95
N THR A 91 5.08 8.26 12.32
CA THR A 91 4.23 8.81 13.38
C THR A 91 4.34 7.92 14.63
N THR A 92 4.14 8.48 15.81
CA THR A 92 4.07 7.72 17.08
C THR A 92 2.75 6.95 17.22
N VAL A 93 2.23 6.37 16.14
CA VAL A 93 1.04 5.50 16.20
C VAL A 93 1.43 4.20 16.88
N THR A 94 0.86 3.98 18.07
CA THR A 94 1.12 2.81 18.90
C THR A 94 0.85 1.51 18.15
N THR A 95 1.75 0.54 18.27
CA THR A 95 1.70 -0.78 17.62
C THR A 95 0.36 -1.51 17.78
N GLY A 96 -0.41 -1.22 18.84
CA GLY A 96 -1.76 -1.74 19.06
C GLY A 96 -2.78 -1.29 18.01
N VAL A 97 -2.77 -0.01 17.63
CA VAL A 97 -3.67 0.53 16.58
C VAL A 97 -3.29 -0.07 15.23
N LEU A 98 -1.99 -0.16 14.94
CA LEU A 98 -1.49 -0.81 13.73
C LEU A 98 -1.99 -2.25 13.58
N SER A 99 -2.00 -3.01 14.67
CA SER A 99 -2.41 -4.41 14.66
C SER A 99 -3.91 -4.58 14.37
N GLU A 100 -4.73 -3.71 14.97
CA GLU A 100 -6.19 -3.65 14.73
C GLU A 100 -6.49 -3.20 13.29
N THR A 101 -5.82 -2.14 12.82
CA THR A 101 -5.99 -1.61 11.46
C THR A 101 -5.50 -2.59 10.41
N ILE A 102 -4.38 -3.28 10.62
CA ILE A 102 -3.90 -4.35 9.73
C ILE A 102 -4.93 -5.47 9.69
N ARG A 103 -5.46 -5.92 10.84
CA ARG A 103 -6.50 -6.96 10.87
C ARG A 103 -7.78 -6.51 10.15
N SER A 104 -8.25 -5.29 10.38
CA SER A 104 -9.43 -4.73 9.71
C SER A 104 -9.20 -4.50 8.22
N ALA A 105 -8.03 -4.02 7.80
CA ALA A 105 -7.65 -3.90 6.40
C ALA A 105 -7.58 -5.26 5.72
N ILE A 106 -7.02 -6.27 6.39
CA ILE A 106 -7.02 -7.65 5.90
C ILE A 106 -8.46 -8.16 5.75
N LYS A 107 -9.35 -7.86 6.70
CA LYS A 107 -10.76 -8.26 6.64
C LYS A 107 -11.50 -7.56 5.50
N GLY A 108 -11.42 -6.23 5.42
CA GLY A 108 -12.08 -5.43 4.37
C GLY A 108 -11.56 -5.74 2.97
N THR A 109 -10.26 -6.02 2.82
CA THR A 109 -9.72 -6.47 1.51
C THR A 109 -10.09 -7.90 1.15
N SER A 110 -10.40 -8.75 2.14
CA SER A 110 -10.95 -10.09 1.89
C SER A 110 -12.40 -10.02 1.42
N GLU A 111 -13.17 -9.03 1.88
CA GLU A 111 -14.52 -8.74 1.38
C GLU A 111 -14.47 -8.16 -0.04
N VAL A 112 -13.56 -7.20 -0.31
CA VAL A 112 -13.36 -6.65 -1.67
C VAL A 112 -12.86 -7.69 -2.67
N GLY A 113 -12.03 -8.65 -2.23
CA GLY A 113 -11.57 -9.77 -3.06
C GLY A 113 -12.66 -10.82 -3.33
N GLY A 114 -13.69 -10.89 -2.49
CA GLY A 114 -14.84 -11.78 -2.69
C GLY A 114 -15.91 -11.21 -3.63
N ASP A 115 -15.98 -9.88 -3.77
CA ASP A 115 -16.97 -9.18 -4.61
C ASP A 115 -16.54 -9.08 -6.10
N ILE A 116 -15.32 -9.50 -6.42
CA ILE A 116 -14.75 -9.52 -7.77
C ILE A 116 -14.59 -10.93 -8.35
N GLY A 117 -15.17 -11.95 -7.70
CA GLY A 117 -15.13 -13.36 -8.10
C GLY A 117 -16.43 -13.83 -8.75
#